data_AF-A0A4Q1FKR5-F1
#
_entry.id   AF-A0A4Q1FKR5-F1
#
_cell.length_a   1.000
_cell.length_b   1.000
_cell.length_c   1.000
_cell.angle_alpha   90.00
_cell.angle_beta   90.00
_cell.angle_gamma   90.00
#
_symmetry.space_group_name_H-M   'P 1'
#
loop_
_entity.id
_entity.type
_entity.pdbx_description
1 polymer ?
#
loop_
_entity_poly.entity_id
_entity_poly.type
_entity_poly.pdbx_seq_one_letter_code
_entity_poly.pdbx_strand_id
1 'polypeptide(L)'
;MGTSSIIQEILQILSVRYGMSCSLEELSQLIGPAVDTSKQTSSGNPAEKEKQALILETLILLHDRGLIFLDSATDRSVITIKGLLKIHNSILCN
;
A
#
# COMPACT_ATOMS: atom_id res chain seq x y z
N MET A 1 -3.13 -12.18 12.13
CA MET A 1 -1.94 -12.16 11.25
C MET A 1 -2.24 -11.42 9.94
N GLY A 2 -2.75 -10.17 9.98
CA GLY A 2 -3.29 -9.49 8.77
C GLY A 2 -2.56 -8.22 8.32
N THR A 3 -1.80 -7.55 9.21
CA THR A 3 -1.22 -6.22 8.92
C THR A 3 0.17 -6.27 8.29
N SER A 4 0.94 -7.33 8.53
CA SER A 4 2.28 -7.47 7.93
C SER A 4 2.25 -7.67 6.42
N SER A 5 1.21 -8.34 5.89
CA SER A 5 1.09 -8.61 4.45
C SER A 5 0.83 -7.35 3.64
N ILE A 6 -0.09 -6.49 4.09
CA ILE A 6 -0.45 -5.27 3.34
C ILE A 6 0.67 -4.21 3.34
N ILE A 7 1.42 -4.11 4.44
CA ILE A 7 2.62 -3.25 4.52
C ILE A 7 3.64 -3.66 3.46
N GLN A 8 3.92 -4.96 3.36
CA GLN A 8 4.89 -5.47 2.40
C GLN A 8 4.40 -5.30 0.96
N GLU A 9 3.11 -5.55 0.71
CA GLU A 9 2.49 -5.41 -0.61
C GLU A 9 2.52 -3.96 -1.10
N ILE A 10 2.14 -2.98 -0.25
CA ILE A 10 2.24 -1.55 -0.58
C ILE A 10 3.68 -1.17 -0.92
N LEU A 11 4.62 -1.55 -0.06
CA LEU A 11 6.03 -1.24 -0.28
C LEU A 11 6.56 -1.89 -1.57
N GLN A 12 6.19 -3.14 -1.86
CA GLN A 12 6.57 -3.82 -3.10
C GLN A 12 6.00 -3.11 -4.33
N ILE A 13 4.72 -2.76 -4.33
CA ILE A 13 4.07 -2.03 -5.44
C ILE A 13 4.80 -0.71 -5.71
N LEU A 14 5.09 0.07 -4.66
CA LEU A 14 5.79 1.34 -4.78
C LEU A 14 7.26 1.15 -5.19
N SER A 15 7.90 0.03 -4.83
CA SER A 15 9.28 -0.28 -5.21
C SER A 15 9.43 -0.64 -6.69
N VAL A 16 8.46 -1.40 -7.25
CA VAL A 16 8.43 -1.72 -8.69
C VAL A 16 8.25 -0.44 -9.50
N ARG A 17 7.54 0.54 -8.93
CA ARG A 17 7.29 1.86 -9.52
C ARG A 17 8.25 2.93 -8.98
N TYR A 18 9.48 2.56 -8.67
CA TYR A 18 10.44 3.51 -8.10
C TYR A 18 10.59 4.78 -8.97
N GLY A 19 10.40 5.95 -8.35
CA GLY A 19 10.40 7.25 -9.03
C GLY A 19 9.04 7.68 -9.59
N MET A 20 8.03 6.81 -9.59
CA MET A 20 6.64 7.16 -9.86
C MET A 20 5.83 7.19 -8.56
N SER A 21 4.76 7.96 -8.59
CA SER A 21 3.84 8.10 -7.46
C SER A 21 2.54 7.36 -7.73
N CYS A 22 1.93 6.79 -6.68
CA CYS A 22 0.66 6.07 -6.77
C CYS A 22 -0.41 6.78 -5.95
N SER A 23 -1.62 6.92 -6.49
CA SER A 23 -2.78 7.37 -5.70
C SER A 23 -3.33 6.25 -4.80
N LEU A 24 -4.15 6.63 -3.83
CA LEU A 24 -4.88 5.67 -3.00
C LEU A 24 -5.75 4.75 -3.86
N GLU A 25 -6.37 5.27 -4.92
CA GLU A 25 -7.24 4.49 -5.81
C GLU A 25 -6.42 3.45 -6.59
N GLU A 26 -5.27 3.85 -7.14
CA GLU A 26 -4.35 2.94 -7.84
C GLU A 26 -3.85 1.83 -6.90
N LEU A 27 -3.47 2.18 -5.67
CA LEU A 27 -3.08 1.20 -4.66
C LEU A 27 -4.22 0.24 -4.32
N SER A 28 -5.44 0.74 -4.19
CA SER A 28 -6.62 -0.08 -3.91
C SER A 28 -6.97 -1.06 -5.04
N GLN A 29 -6.60 -0.75 -6.28
CA GLN A 29 -6.77 -1.65 -7.42
C GLN A 29 -5.65 -2.70 -7.50
N LEU A 30 -4.43 -2.33 -7.13
CA LEU A 30 -3.25 -3.19 -7.22
C LEU A 30 -3.12 -4.18 -6.07
N ILE A 31 -3.50 -3.77 -4.86
CA ILE A 31 -3.54 -4.65 -3.69
C ILE A 31 -4.70 -5.61 -3.89
N GLY A 32 -4.44 -6.92 -3.95
CA GLY A 32 -5.49 -7.90 -4.18
C GLY A 32 -6.58 -7.85 -3.09
N PRO A 33 -7.78 -8.42 -3.31
CA PRO A 33 -8.69 -8.67 -2.19
C PRO A 33 -7.98 -9.60 -1.21
N ALA A 34 -7.61 -9.08 -0.05
CA ALA A 34 -7.03 -9.87 1.02
C ALA A 34 -8.12 -10.82 1.54
N VAL A 35 -8.09 -12.05 1.03
CA VAL A 35 -8.81 -13.23 1.54
C VAL A 35 -10.33 -13.21 1.31
N ASP A 36 -10.77 -14.08 0.41
CA ASP A 36 -12.06 -14.76 0.37
C ASP A 36 -13.33 -13.90 0.52
N THR A 37 -13.65 -13.10 -0.50
CA THR A 37 -15.06 -12.95 -0.87
C THR A 37 -15.19 -12.90 -2.38
N SER A 38 -15.49 -14.08 -2.92
CA SER A 38 -16.05 -14.30 -4.24
C SER A 38 -17.10 -13.23 -4.58
N LYS A 39 -17.01 -12.68 -5.80
CA LYS A 39 -18.04 -11.90 -6.49
C LYS A 39 -18.51 -10.62 -5.78
N GLN A 40 -18.05 -9.47 -6.27
CA GLN A 40 -18.91 -8.53 -7.01
C GLN A 40 -18.17 -7.20 -7.18
N THR A 41 -17.78 -6.95 -8.42
CA THR A 41 -17.68 -5.60 -8.98
C THR A 41 -19.08 -4.96 -8.91
N SER A 42 -19.38 -4.23 -7.86
CA SER A 42 -20.54 -3.34 -7.82
C SER A 42 -20.21 -2.13 -6.96
N SER A 43 -20.13 -1.00 -7.64
CA SER A 43 -19.95 0.35 -7.10
C SER A 43 -20.81 0.57 -5.85
N GLY A 44 -20.18 0.60 -4.67
CA GLY A 44 -20.84 0.93 -3.40
C GLY A 44 -20.69 -0.10 -2.27
N ASN A 45 -19.75 -1.05 -2.37
CA ASN A 45 -19.60 -2.12 -1.38
C ASN A 45 -18.87 -1.61 -0.12
N PRO A 46 -19.40 -1.77 1.11
CA PRO A 46 -18.71 -1.39 2.36
C PRO A 46 -17.32 -2.01 2.49
N ALA A 47 -17.10 -3.19 1.90
CA ALA A 47 -15.80 -3.85 1.83
C ALA A 47 -14.74 -3.04 1.06
N GLU A 48 -15.12 -2.30 0.01
CA GLU A 48 -14.18 -1.43 -0.72
C GLU A 48 -13.77 -0.22 0.14
N LYS A 49 -14.73 0.34 0.89
CA LYS A 49 -14.46 1.44 1.83
C LYS A 49 -13.58 1.01 2.99
N GLU A 50 -13.84 -0.17 3.55
CA GLU A 50 -13.00 -0.75 4.61
C GLU A 50 -11.58 -1.03 4.10
N LYS A 51 -11.44 -1.55 2.88
CA LYS A 51 -10.13 -1.75 2.25
C LYS A 51 -9.40 -0.42 2.02
N GLN A 52 -10.07 0.60 1.50
CA GLN A 52 -9.47 1.92 1.31
C GLN A 52 -9.05 2.54 2.64
N ALA A 53 -9.88 2.42 3.69
CA ALA A 53 -9.53 2.88 5.03
C ALA A 53 -8.29 2.16 5.59
N LEU A 54 -8.20 0.84 5.41
CA LEU A 54 -7.05 0.04 5.83
C LEU A 54 -5.77 0.44 5.07
N ILE A 55 -5.87 0.66 3.75
CA ILE A 55 -4.74 1.13 2.95
C ILE A 55 -4.31 2.51 3.42
N LEU A 56 -5.25 3.43 3.64
CA LEU A 56 -4.95 4.78 4.11
C LEU A 56 -4.29 4.78 5.49
N GLU A 57 -4.81 4.02 6.45
CA GLU A 57 -4.20 3.86 7.77
C GLU A 57 -2.78 3.30 7.66
N THR A 58 -2.58 2.33 6.77
CA THR A 58 -1.26 1.77 6.51
C THR A 58 -0.32 2.79 5.87
N LEU A 59 -0.80 3.59 4.92
CA LEU A 59 -0.01 4.66 4.29
C LEU A 59 0.44 5.69 5.32
N ILE A 60 -0.45 6.13 6.21
CA ILE A 60 -0.11 7.05 7.31
C ILE A 60 0.99 6.44 8.20
N LEU A 61 0.82 5.16 8.60
CA LEU A 61 1.83 4.45 9.39
C LEU A 61 3.19 4.36 8.67
N LEU A 62 3.20 4.12 7.36
CA LEU A 62 4.43 4.03 6.58
C LEU A 62 5.10 5.40 6.42
N HIS A 63 4.32 6.47 6.28
CA HIS A 63 4.79 7.84 6.25
C HIS A 63 5.45 8.23 7.57
N ASP A 64 4.80 7.96 8.70
CA ASP A 64 5.32 8.28 10.03
C ASP A 64 6.61 7.51 10.34
N ARG A 65 6.78 6.32 9.75
CA ARG A 65 8.01 5.53 9.82
C ARG A 65 9.11 6.01 8.87
N GLY A 66 8.82 6.98 8.01
CA GLY A 66 9.70 7.52 6.98
C GLY A 66 10.00 6.51 5.87
N LEU A 67 9.09 5.56 5.61
CA LEU A 67 9.26 4.54 4.57
C LEU A 67 8.67 5.00 3.23
N ILE A 68 7.64 5.84 3.27
CA ILE A 68 7.06 6.49 2.10
C ILE A 68 6.95 8.01 2.35
N PHE A 69 6.76 8.76 1.29
CA PHE A 69 6.29 10.14 1.32
C PHE A 69 4.81 10.16 0.89
N LEU A 70 3.99 10.90 1.62
CA LEU A 70 2.60 11.19 1.26
C LEU A 70 2.49 12.66 0.88
N ASP A 71 2.08 12.91 -0.35
CA ASP A 71 1.75 14.25 -0.81
C ASP A 71 0.27 14.52 -0.55
N SER A 72 -0.02 15.32 0.48
CA SER A 72 -1.39 15.72 0.83
C SER A 72 -2.06 16.60 -0.22
N ALA A 73 -1.30 17.24 -1.11
CA ALA A 73 -1.86 18.09 -2.18
C ALA A 73 -2.28 17.26 -3.40
N THR A 74 -1.65 16.12 -3.64
CA THR A 74 -1.91 15.30 -4.84
C THR A 74 -2.46 13.90 -4.54
N ASP A 75 -2.67 13.56 -3.26
CA ASP A 75 -3.11 12.24 -2.77
C ASP A 75 -2.21 11.10 -3.27
N ARG A 76 -0.90 11.39 -3.40
CA ARG A 76 0.06 10.49 -4.01
C ARG A 76 1.10 10.01 -3.02
N SER A 77 1.43 8.73 -3.15
CA SER A 77 2.40 8.01 -2.33
C SER A 77 3.64 7.68 -3.14
N VAL A 78 4.84 7.92 -2.57
CA VAL A 78 6.13 7.58 -3.19
C VAL A 78 7.00 6.84 -2.18
N ILE A 79 7.68 5.78 -2.61
CA ILE A 79 8.62 5.06 -1.74
C ILE A 79 9.89 5.87 -1.51
N THR A 80 10.39 5.86 -0.28
CA THR A 80 11.70 6.44 0.06
C THR A 80 12.81 5.41 -0.09
N ILE A 81 14.07 5.87 -0.08
CA ILE A 81 15.25 4.98 -0.01
C ILE A 81 15.17 4.05 1.22
N LYS A 82 14.72 4.57 2.37
CA LYS A 82 14.52 3.77 3.59
C LYS A 82 13.47 2.68 3.40
N GLY A 83 12.38 3.00 2.69
CA GLY A 83 11.35 2.04 2.29
C GLY A 83 11.89 0.92 1.42
N LEU A 84 12.68 1.24 0.39
CA LEU A 84 13.32 0.25 -0.48
C LEU A 84 14.24 -0.67 0.28
N LEU A 85 15.10 -0.10 1.14
CA LEU A 85 16.02 -0.88 1.96
C LEU A 85 15.29 -1.84 2.88
N LYS A 86 14.12 -1.48 3.41
CA LYS A 86 13.31 -2.38 4.23
C LYS A 86 12.85 -3.62 3.46
N ILE A 87 12.44 -3.46 2.20
CA ILE A 87 12.06 -4.59 1.33
C ILE A 87 13.30 -5.42 0.96
N HIS A 88 14.40 -4.75 0.60
CA HIS A 88 15.61 -5.45 0.17
C HIS A 88 16.28 -6.20 1.32
N ASN A 89 16.29 -5.64 2.53
CA ASN A 89 16.79 -6.32 3.73
C ASN A 89 15.92 -7.52 4.11
N SER A 90 14.59 -7.46 3.91
CA SER A 90 13.74 -8.65 4.07
C SER A 90 14.00 -9.74 3.02
N ILE A 91 14.54 -9.40 1.85
CA ILE A 91 14.95 -10.37 0.82
C ILE A 91 16.35 -10.94 1.12
N LEU A 92 17.25 -10.13 1.70
CA LEU A 92 18.62 -10.54 2.01
C LEU A 92 18.74 -11.37 3.29
N CYS A 93 17.80 -11.23 4.23
CA CYS A 93 17.77 -11.98 5.49
C CYS A 93 16.90 -13.24 5.44
N ASN A 94 16.54 -13.72 4.25
CA ASN A 94 15.73 -14.93 4.07
C ASN A 94 16.57 -16.14 3.63
#